data_AF-A0A926ZV28-F1
#
_entry.id   AF-A0A926ZV28-F1
#
_cell.length_a   1.000
_cell.length_b   1.000
_cell.length_c   1.000
_cell.angle_alpha   90.00
_cell.angle_beta   90.00
_cell.angle_gamma   90.00
#
_symmetry.space_group_name_H-M   'P 1'
#
loop_
_entity.id
_entity.type
_entity.pdbx_description
1 polymer ?
#
loop_
_entity_poly.entity_id
_entity_poly.type
_entity_poly.pdbx_seq_one_letter_code
_entity_poly.pdbx_strand_id
1 'polypeptide(L)'
;MTALPLAASVFSPLQTAFQQNRQRSLAVAIGTSLLTGLLALVTQAPLQASSPLADGQYLYGEAQTADVAGSTYILLQVQQDRVVGAFYQPSSSFDCFHGTVTGQELDLSVVDSYERTSHPFQLALAVDPVPVAGASGVLLPVQIEGFNRLNDLSGSDQEILSTCLADHPL
;
A
#
# COMPACT_ATOMS: atom_id res chain seq x y z
N MET A 1 46.43 -24.19 34.76
CA MET A 1 46.60 -23.23 33.65
C MET A 1 45.24 -22.59 33.43
N THR A 2 44.88 -21.66 34.32
CA THR A 2 44.84 -20.20 34.09
C THR A 2 43.59 -19.78 33.32
N ALA A 3 42.59 -19.35 34.09
CA ALA A 3 41.56 -18.44 33.64
C ALA A 3 42.18 -17.06 33.31
N LEU A 4 41.69 -16.40 32.27
CA LEU A 4 41.71 -14.94 32.14
C LEU A 4 40.58 -14.46 31.21
N PRO A 5 40.10 -13.21 31.39
CA PRO A 5 38.75 -12.77 31.04
C PRO A 5 38.70 -11.61 30.02
N LEU A 6 37.47 -11.16 29.74
CA LEU A 6 37.03 -9.79 29.41
C LEU A 6 37.65 -9.05 28.22
N ALA A 7 36.80 -8.71 27.24
CA ALA A 7 36.82 -7.40 26.60
C ALA A 7 35.41 -7.00 26.14
N ALA A 8 34.79 -6.09 26.88
CA ALA A 8 33.66 -5.29 26.45
C ALA A 8 34.20 -3.97 25.91
N SER A 9 33.88 -3.61 24.67
CA SER A 9 34.09 -2.28 24.07
C SER A 9 33.53 -2.30 22.63
N VAL A 10 32.93 -1.28 22.01
CA VAL A 10 32.64 0.12 22.33
C VAL A 10 31.52 0.55 21.36
N PHE A 11 30.64 1.40 21.87
CA PHE A 11 29.63 2.17 21.15
C PHE A 11 30.23 3.03 20.01
N SER A 12 29.55 3.08 18.86
CA SER A 12 29.64 4.23 17.92
C SER A 12 28.28 4.47 17.24
N PRO A 13 27.49 5.44 17.69
CA PRO A 13 26.45 6.03 16.85
C PRO A 13 27.10 7.00 15.85
N LEU A 14 26.95 6.69 14.56
CA LEU A 14 27.33 7.59 13.49
C LEU A 14 26.48 8.86 13.59
N GLN A 15 27.18 9.96 13.82
CA GLN A 15 26.63 11.31 13.87
C GLN A 15 26.22 11.72 12.45
N THR A 16 24.97 12.15 12.26
CA THR A 16 24.68 13.13 11.21
C THR A 16 23.95 14.29 11.88
N ALA A 17 24.72 15.34 12.05
CA ALA A 17 24.32 16.59 12.66
C ALA A 17 23.17 17.21 11.87
N PHE A 18 22.00 17.33 12.50
CA PHE A 18 21.00 18.34 12.15
C PHE A 18 21.59 19.73 12.46
N GLN A 19 22.36 20.23 11.50
CA GLN A 19 22.75 21.64 11.44
C GLN A 19 21.57 22.47 10.94
N GLN A 20 21.44 23.66 11.54
CA GLN A 20 20.70 24.82 11.02
C GLN A 20 19.17 24.80 11.18
N ASN A 21 18.70 25.14 12.39
CA ASN A 21 17.75 26.24 12.47
C ASN A 21 18.11 27.18 13.62
N ARG A 22 19.00 28.13 13.29
CA ARG A 22 19.52 29.15 14.19
C ARG A 22 18.53 30.32 14.21
N GLN A 23 17.41 30.17 14.91
CA GLN A 23 16.53 31.31 15.19
C GLN A 23 17.05 32.07 16.42
N ARG A 24 17.88 33.08 16.12
CA ARG A 24 18.21 34.16 17.04
C ARG A 24 16.98 35.08 17.18
N SER A 25 16.14 34.83 18.17
CA SER A 25 15.07 35.77 18.54
C SER A 25 15.66 36.88 19.42
N LEU A 26 15.97 38.02 18.81
CA LEU A 26 16.14 39.28 19.53
C LEU A 26 14.80 40.04 19.47
N ALA A 27 14.29 40.38 20.65
CA ALA A 27 13.02 41.06 20.87
C ALA A 27 12.99 42.48 20.28
N VAL A 28 11.83 42.90 19.78
CA VAL A 28 11.44 44.31 19.71
C VAL A 28 9.97 44.43 20.09
N ALA A 29 9.72 44.88 21.32
CA ALA A 29 8.41 45.38 21.75
C ALA A 29 8.39 46.90 21.52
N ILE A 30 7.69 47.36 20.48
CA ILE A 30 7.39 48.78 20.27
C ILE A 30 5.99 48.92 19.67
N GLY A 31 5.13 49.65 20.40
CA GLY A 31 4.31 50.70 19.81
C GLY A 31 2.96 50.33 19.19
N THR A 32 1.90 50.71 19.89
CA THR A 32 0.52 50.82 19.44
C THR A 32 0.34 51.51 18.08
N SER A 33 -0.38 50.89 17.15
CA SER A 33 -1.12 51.57 16.07
C SER A 33 -2.29 50.69 15.57
N LEU A 34 -3.47 51.28 15.56
CA LEU A 34 -4.75 50.71 15.12
C LEU A 34 -4.73 50.40 13.62
N LEU A 35 -4.76 49.12 13.26
CA LEU A 35 -5.23 48.60 11.98
C LEU A 35 -5.50 47.10 12.15
N THR A 36 -6.66 46.75 12.71
CA THR A 36 -7.17 45.37 12.71
C THR A 36 -7.63 45.03 11.29
N GLY A 37 -6.67 44.82 10.40
CA GLY A 37 -6.88 44.11 9.14
C GLY A 37 -7.13 42.65 9.46
N LEU A 38 -8.36 42.19 9.20
CA LEU A 38 -8.76 40.79 9.33
C LEU A 38 -7.97 39.95 8.31
N LEU A 39 -6.83 39.40 8.72
CA LEU A 39 -6.13 38.37 7.96
C LEU A 39 -6.92 37.07 8.15
N ALA A 40 -7.82 36.78 7.21
CA ALA A 40 -8.42 35.46 7.11
C ALA A 40 -7.33 34.46 6.69
N LEU A 41 -6.89 33.62 7.64
CA LEU A 41 -6.06 32.46 7.33
C LEU A 41 -6.91 31.50 6.47
N VAL A 42 -6.60 31.41 5.18
CA VAL A 42 -7.20 30.39 4.31
C VAL A 42 -6.52 29.08 4.64
N THR A 43 -7.14 28.30 5.53
CA THR A 43 -6.70 26.93 5.84
C THR A 43 -7.03 26.04 4.64
N GLN A 44 -6.05 25.83 3.77
CA GLN A 44 -6.15 24.87 2.67
C GLN A 44 -6.12 23.47 3.31
N ALA A 45 -7.24 22.74 3.26
CA ALA A 45 -7.24 21.34 3.65
C ALA A 45 -6.33 20.57 2.70
N PRO A 46 -5.47 19.66 3.20
CA PRO A 46 -4.71 18.78 2.32
C PRO A 46 -5.70 17.97 1.49
N LEU A 47 -5.53 17.97 0.16
CA LEU A 47 -6.20 17.01 -0.70
C LEU A 47 -5.70 15.63 -0.26
N GLN A 48 -6.54 14.88 0.47
CA GLN A 48 -6.25 13.49 0.76
C GLN A 48 -6.26 12.75 -0.58
N ALA A 49 -5.13 12.20 -0.96
CA ALA A 49 -5.06 11.29 -2.10
C ALA A 49 -5.97 10.10 -1.76
N SER A 50 -7.04 9.92 -2.53
CA SER A 50 -7.88 8.73 -2.43
C SER A 50 -7.08 7.52 -2.91
N SER A 51 -7.25 6.39 -2.23
CA SER A 51 -6.72 5.10 -2.69
C SER A 51 -7.09 4.85 -4.15
N PRO A 52 -6.18 4.35 -4.99
CA PRO A 52 -6.50 4.00 -6.37
C PRO A 52 -7.49 2.83 -6.43
N LEU A 53 -7.51 1.97 -5.41
CA LEU A 53 -8.41 0.82 -5.30
C LEU A 53 -9.52 1.14 -4.28
N ALA A 54 -10.77 1.08 -4.73
CA ALA A 54 -11.91 1.16 -3.83
C ALA A 54 -12.07 -0.15 -3.03
N ASP A 55 -12.87 -0.10 -1.98
CA ASP A 55 -13.26 -1.32 -1.26
C ASP A 55 -14.01 -2.28 -2.21
N GLY A 56 -13.64 -3.56 -2.19
CA GLY A 56 -14.22 -4.55 -3.09
C GLY A 56 -13.34 -5.76 -3.33
N GLN A 57 -13.85 -6.69 -4.15
CA GLN A 57 -13.11 -7.86 -4.61
C GLN A 57 -12.72 -7.68 -6.08
N TYR A 58 -11.51 -8.11 -6.42
CA TYR A 58 -10.91 -7.93 -7.74
C TYR A 58 -10.24 -9.22 -8.18
N LEU A 59 -10.50 -9.62 -9.42
CA LEU A 59 -9.82 -10.71 -10.08
C LEU A 59 -9.06 -10.18 -11.30
N TYR A 60 -7.79 -10.54 -11.41
CA TYR A 60 -6.94 -10.25 -12.55
C TYR A 60 -6.31 -11.55 -13.06
N GLY A 61 -6.23 -11.74 -14.37
CA GLY A 61 -5.62 -12.93 -14.97
C GLY A 61 -4.65 -12.58 -16.10
N GLU A 62 -3.55 -13.33 -16.24
CA GLU A 62 -2.71 -13.26 -17.44
C GLU A 62 -3.54 -13.58 -18.70
N ALA A 63 -4.49 -14.50 -18.57
CA ALA A 63 -5.51 -14.77 -19.57
C ALA A 63 -6.69 -13.78 -19.48
N GLN A 64 -7.35 -13.53 -20.61
CA GLN A 64 -8.54 -12.68 -20.69
C GLN A 64 -9.83 -13.34 -20.17
N THR A 65 -9.76 -14.61 -19.82
CA THR A 65 -10.87 -15.42 -19.31
C THR A 65 -10.39 -16.25 -18.12
N ALA A 66 -11.27 -16.53 -17.17
CA ALA A 66 -10.97 -17.38 -16.02
C ALA A 66 -10.68 -18.84 -16.41
N ASP A 67 -10.12 -19.60 -15.47
CA ASP A 67 -9.91 -21.06 -15.53
C ASP A 67 -9.02 -21.58 -16.69
N VAL A 68 -8.23 -20.71 -17.32
CA VAL A 68 -7.22 -21.13 -18.30
C VAL A 68 -6.04 -21.78 -17.57
N ALA A 69 -5.83 -23.07 -17.84
CA ALA A 69 -4.76 -23.85 -17.25
C ALA A 69 -3.38 -23.26 -17.57
N GLY A 70 -2.53 -23.17 -16.55
CA GLY A 70 -1.17 -22.64 -16.65
C GLY A 70 -1.08 -21.11 -16.68
N SER A 71 -2.21 -20.39 -16.67
CA SER A 71 -2.23 -18.94 -16.48
C SER A 71 -2.27 -18.59 -15.00
N THR A 72 -1.58 -17.51 -14.64
CA THR A 72 -1.60 -16.96 -13.28
C THR A 72 -2.73 -15.96 -13.11
N TYR A 73 -3.33 -15.98 -11.92
CA TYR A 73 -4.38 -15.06 -11.51
C TYR A 73 -4.05 -14.43 -10.16
N ILE A 74 -4.52 -13.20 -9.99
CA ILE A 74 -4.42 -12.40 -8.77
C ILE A 74 -5.84 -12.14 -8.31
N LEU A 75 -6.18 -12.70 -7.15
CA LEU A 75 -7.45 -12.49 -6.50
C LEU A 75 -7.21 -11.68 -5.23
N LEU A 76 -7.92 -10.58 -5.03
CA LEU A 76 -7.76 -9.75 -3.84
C LEU A 76 -9.06 -9.10 -3.37
N GLN A 77 -9.18 -8.93 -2.06
CA GLN A 77 -10.17 -8.10 -1.42
C GLN A 77 -9.50 -6.89 -0.77
N VAL A 78 -10.11 -5.71 -0.96
CA VAL A 78 -9.67 -4.44 -0.41
C VAL A 78 -10.71 -3.96 0.60
N GLN A 79 -10.24 -3.52 1.78
CA GLN A 79 -11.02 -2.78 2.76
C GLN A 79 -10.13 -1.74 3.44
N GLN A 80 -10.46 -0.44 3.30
CA GLN A 80 -9.74 0.65 3.97
C GLN A 80 -8.22 0.58 3.75
N ASP A 81 -7.81 0.45 2.48
CA ASP A 81 -6.41 0.27 2.04
C ASP A 81 -5.74 -1.04 2.46
N ARG A 82 -6.34 -1.87 3.31
CA ARG A 82 -5.85 -3.23 3.58
C ARG A 82 -6.24 -4.15 2.43
N VAL A 83 -5.32 -5.04 2.08
CA VAL A 83 -5.50 -6.01 1.01
C VAL A 83 -5.18 -7.41 1.54
N VAL A 84 -6.05 -8.37 1.22
CA VAL A 84 -5.83 -9.80 1.42
C VAL A 84 -6.25 -10.53 0.16
N GLY A 85 -5.48 -11.52 -0.26
CA GLY A 85 -5.70 -12.18 -1.53
C GLY A 85 -4.80 -13.39 -1.76
N ALA A 86 -4.74 -13.85 -3.00
CA ALA A 86 -3.88 -14.93 -3.43
C ALA A 86 -3.37 -14.74 -4.86
N PHE A 87 -2.13 -15.20 -5.09
CA PHE A 87 -1.68 -15.60 -6.42
C PHE A 87 -2.05 -17.06 -6.62
N TYR A 88 -2.68 -17.42 -7.73
CA TYR A 88 -3.05 -18.81 -7.98
C TYR A 88 -3.02 -19.19 -9.46
N GLN A 89 -2.89 -20.49 -9.69
CA GLN A 89 -3.11 -21.10 -10.99
C GLN A 89 -4.28 -22.10 -10.89
N PRO A 90 -5.21 -22.13 -11.85
CA PRO A 90 -6.35 -23.05 -11.79
C PRO A 90 -5.90 -24.51 -11.66
N SER A 91 -6.53 -25.25 -10.75
CA SER A 91 -6.24 -26.67 -10.48
C SER A 91 -4.79 -26.97 -10.04
N SER A 92 -4.09 -25.98 -9.46
CA SER A 92 -2.72 -26.10 -8.95
C SER A 92 -2.66 -25.63 -7.48
N SER A 93 -1.59 -24.94 -7.09
CA SER A 93 -1.44 -24.26 -5.80
C SER A 93 -1.89 -22.80 -5.85
N PHE A 94 -2.08 -22.23 -4.66
CA PHE A 94 -2.24 -20.80 -4.43
C PHE A 94 -1.36 -20.37 -3.27
N ASP A 95 -0.86 -19.13 -3.33
CA ASP A 95 -0.07 -18.49 -2.29
C ASP A 95 -0.83 -17.26 -1.80
N CYS A 96 -1.23 -17.25 -0.52
CA CYS A 96 -1.92 -16.12 0.06
C CYS A 96 -0.98 -14.92 0.21
N PHE A 97 -1.53 -13.73 0.09
CA PHE A 97 -0.83 -12.49 0.43
C PHE A 97 -1.72 -11.58 1.26
N HIS A 98 -1.07 -10.69 2.01
CA HIS A 98 -1.70 -9.60 2.72
C HIS A 98 -0.82 -8.36 2.65
N GLY A 99 -1.41 -7.17 2.78
CA GLY A 99 -0.65 -5.93 2.65
C GLY A 99 -1.53 -4.70 2.61
N THR A 100 -1.02 -3.65 1.97
CA THR A 100 -1.74 -2.38 1.83
C THR A 100 -1.61 -1.76 0.45
N VAL A 101 -2.62 -0.99 0.05
CA VAL A 101 -2.53 -0.08 -1.09
C VAL A 101 -1.78 1.18 -0.66
N THR A 102 -0.64 1.46 -1.29
CA THR A 102 0.19 2.63 -0.99
C THR A 102 0.45 3.41 -2.27
N GLY A 103 -0.18 4.58 -2.43
CA GLY A 103 -0.02 5.39 -3.63
C GLY A 103 -0.59 4.69 -4.86
N GLN A 104 0.26 4.18 -5.75
CA GLN A 104 -0.13 3.42 -6.95
C GLN A 104 0.48 2.01 -6.93
N GLU A 105 0.66 1.45 -5.74
CA GLU A 105 1.30 0.14 -5.55
C GLU A 105 0.53 -0.68 -4.52
N LEU A 106 0.57 -1.99 -4.67
CA LEU A 106 0.28 -2.94 -3.60
C LEU A 106 1.60 -3.31 -2.94
N ASP A 107 1.76 -2.95 -1.68
CA ASP A 107 2.88 -3.41 -0.86
C ASP A 107 2.43 -4.67 -0.10
N LEU A 108 2.90 -5.83 -0.57
CA LEU A 108 2.39 -7.14 -0.19
C LEU A 108 3.44 -7.95 0.55
N SER A 109 2.94 -8.83 1.40
CA SER A 109 3.66 -9.92 2.03
C SER A 109 3.04 -11.22 1.54
N VAL A 110 3.78 -11.95 0.70
CA VAL A 110 3.35 -13.23 0.10
C VAL A 110 3.80 -14.37 0.99
N VAL A 111 2.88 -15.25 1.36
CA VAL A 111 3.14 -16.44 2.16
C VAL A 111 3.30 -17.62 1.20
N ASP A 112 4.53 -18.12 1.09
CA ASP A 112 4.84 -19.32 0.30
C ASP A 112 4.11 -20.52 0.91
N SER A 113 3.24 -21.17 0.12
CA SER A 113 2.41 -22.28 0.58
C SER A 113 3.20 -23.54 0.96
N TYR A 114 4.42 -23.70 0.44
CA TYR A 114 5.29 -24.85 0.70
C TYR A 114 6.22 -24.61 1.89
N GLU A 115 6.93 -23.49 1.89
CA GLU A 115 7.92 -23.15 2.93
C GLU A 115 7.27 -22.51 4.16
N ARG A 116 6.05 -21.99 4.03
CA ARG A 116 5.33 -21.19 5.05
C ARG A 116 6.13 -20.00 5.54
N THR A 117 6.89 -19.39 4.64
CA THR A 117 7.67 -18.18 4.86
C THR A 117 7.05 -17.01 4.13
N SER A 118 7.27 -15.81 4.67
CA SER A 118 6.70 -14.58 4.15
C SER A 118 7.76 -13.77 3.40
N HIS A 119 7.42 -13.30 2.20
CA HIS A 119 8.33 -12.57 1.32
C HIS A 119 7.70 -11.24 0.86
N PRO A 120 8.46 -10.12 0.89
CA PRO A 120 7.95 -8.85 0.39
C PRO A 120 7.80 -8.90 -1.14
N PHE A 121 6.71 -8.32 -1.63
CA PHE A 121 6.41 -8.21 -3.05
C PHE A 121 5.70 -6.89 -3.33
N GLN A 122 6.14 -6.14 -4.34
CA GLN A 122 5.44 -4.93 -4.79
C GLN A 122 4.79 -5.17 -6.14
N LEU A 123 3.54 -4.73 -6.26
CA LEU A 123 2.81 -4.76 -7.53
C LEU A 123 2.34 -3.36 -7.90
N ALA A 124 2.79 -2.87 -9.06
CA ALA A 124 2.40 -1.57 -9.58
C ALA A 124 0.94 -1.59 -10.08
N LEU A 125 0.21 -0.52 -9.75
CA LEU A 125 -1.13 -0.23 -10.21
C LEU A 125 -1.06 0.91 -11.22
N ALA A 126 -1.46 0.64 -12.45
CA ALA A 126 -1.64 1.66 -13.48
C ALA A 126 -3.06 2.23 -13.38
N VAL A 127 -3.15 3.55 -13.22
CA VAL A 127 -4.40 4.31 -13.26
C VAL A 127 -4.37 5.20 -14.50
N ASP A 128 -5.20 4.92 -15.49
CA ASP A 128 -5.28 5.75 -16.70
C ASP A 128 -5.99 7.08 -16.39
N PRO A 129 -5.32 8.24 -16.49
CA PRO A 129 -5.97 9.52 -16.21
C PRO A 129 -6.95 9.87 -17.33
N VAL A 130 -8.25 9.61 -17.14
CA VAL A 130 -9.28 10.11 -18.04
C VAL A 130 -9.75 11.50 -17.54
N PRO A 131 -9.58 12.57 -18.34
CA PRO A 131 -10.11 13.88 -17.97
C PRO A 131 -11.63 13.88 -18.11
N VAL A 132 -12.35 13.59 -17.03
CA VAL A 132 -13.82 13.73 -16.97
C VAL A 132 -14.20 15.14 -16.57
N ALA A 133 -14.73 15.91 -17.53
CA ALA A 133 -15.39 17.18 -17.24
C ALA A 133 -16.75 16.89 -16.56
N GLY A 134 -16.83 17.14 -15.24
CA GLY A 134 -18.10 17.18 -14.51
C GLY A 134 -18.61 15.87 -13.91
N ALA A 135 -17.83 14.79 -13.88
CA ALA A 135 -18.24 13.56 -13.21
C ALA A 135 -17.55 13.43 -11.84
N SER A 136 -18.33 13.60 -10.78
CA SER A 136 -17.97 13.08 -9.45
C SER A 136 -17.99 11.55 -9.51
N GLY A 137 -16.83 10.91 -9.34
CA GLY A 137 -16.76 9.50 -8.92
C GLY A 137 -16.73 8.43 -10.03
N VAL A 138 -16.11 8.67 -11.18
CA VAL A 138 -15.78 7.56 -12.09
C VAL A 138 -14.54 6.84 -11.54
N LEU A 139 -14.75 5.68 -10.91
CA LEU A 139 -13.68 4.74 -10.56
C LEU A 139 -13.16 4.12 -11.86
N LEU A 140 -12.02 4.63 -12.33
CA LEU A 140 -11.35 4.07 -13.50
C LEU A 140 -10.86 2.65 -13.16
N PRO A 141 -10.89 1.72 -14.14
CA PRO A 141 -10.39 0.38 -13.90
C PRO A 141 -8.90 0.47 -13.61
N VAL A 142 -8.51 0.11 -12.39
CA VAL A 142 -7.09 -0.04 -12.06
C VAL A 142 -6.55 -1.26 -12.79
N GLN A 143 -5.39 -1.09 -13.39
CA GLN A 143 -4.74 -2.09 -14.22
C GLN A 143 -3.46 -2.57 -13.54
N ILE A 144 -3.18 -3.87 -13.65
CA ILE A 144 -1.90 -4.47 -13.26
C ILE A 144 -1.17 -4.86 -14.56
N GLU A 145 0.10 -4.51 -14.67
CA GLU A 145 0.89 -4.83 -15.86
C GLU A 145 0.93 -6.35 -16.12
N GLY A 146 0.63 -6.78 -17.34
CA GLY A 146 0.63 -8.19 -17.73
C GLY A 146 -0.63 -8.97 -17.35
N PHE A 147 -1.58 -8.35 -16.64
CA PHE A 147 -2.84 -8.98 -16.26
C PHE A 147 -4.04 -8.28 -16.90
N ASN A 148 -5.18 -8.94 -16.93
CA ASN A 148 -6.44 -8.42 -17.44
C ASN A 148 -7.46 -8.46 -16.31
N ARG A 149 -8.20 -7.38 -16.09
CA ARG A 149 -9.27 -7.37 -15.08
C ARG A 149 -10.42 -8.27 -15.53
N LEU A 150 -10.78 -9.24 -14.70
CA LEU A 150 -11.92 -10.13 -14.89
C LEU A 150 -13.05 -9.70 -13.96
N ASN A 151 -14.29 -9.70 -14.45
CA ASN A 151 -15.43 -9.16 -13.70
C ASN A 151 -16.19 -10.22 -12.91
N ASP A 152 -15.99 -11.49 -13.24
CA ASP A 152 -16.75 -12.61 -12.70
C ASP A 152 -15.87 -13.45 -11.77
N LEU A 153 -16.32 -13.61 -10.53
CA LEU A 153 -15.71 -14.47 -9.52
C LEU A 153 -16.45 -15.81 -9.47
N SER A 154 -15.73 -16.90 -9.69
CA SER A 154 -16.23 -18.27 -9.57
C SER A 154 -16.37 -18.70 -8.10
N GLY A 155 -16.99 -19.87 -7.89
CA GLY A 155 -17.03 -20.48 -6.54
C GLY A 155 -15.64 -20.86 -6.04
N SER A 156 -14.73 -21.28 -6.93
CA SER A 156 -13.35 -21.61 -6.57
C SER A 156 -12.57 -20.37 -6.16
N ASP A 157 -12.79 -19.23 -6.81
CA ASP A 157 -12.17 -17.96 -6.42
C ASP A 157 -12.60 -17.58 -5.00
N GLN A 158 -13.91 -17.68 -4.72
CA GLN A 158 -14.44 -17.38 -3.38
C GLN A 158 -13.88 -18.29 -2.29
N GLU A 159 -13.66 -19.58 -2.59
CA GLU A 159 -13.07 -20.54 -1.66
C GLU A 159 -11.60 -20.20 -1.36
N ILE A 160 -10.82 -19.87 -2.39
CA ILE A 160 -9.42 -19.44 -2.24
C ILE A 160 -9.36 -18.17 -1.37
N LEU A 161 -10.16 -17.16 -1.71
CA LEU A 161 -10.20 -15.90 -0.96
C LEU A 161 -10.63 -16.11 0.50
N SER A 162 -11.64 -16.95 0.73
CA SER A 162 -12.08 -17.30 2.09
C SER A 162 -10.99 -17.97 2.90
N THR A 163 -10.15 -18.80 2.27
CA THR A 163 -9.03 -19.45 2.94
C THR A 163 -8.00 -18.42 3.39
N CYS A 164 -7.60 -17.49 2.51
CA CYS A 164 -6.65 -16.45 2.87
C CYS A 164 -7.18 -15.49 3.94
N LEU A 165 -8.47 -15.15 3.89
CA LEU A 165 -9.11 -14.29 4.90
C LEU A 165 -9.22 -14.95 6.29
N ALA A 166 -9.27 -16.28 6.36
CA ALA A 166 -9.30 -16.99 7.63
C ALA A 166 -7.98 -16.82 8.41
N ASP A 167 -6.86 -16.75 7.69
CA ASP A 167 -5.53 -16.58 8.28
C ASP A 167 -5.14 -15.09 8.41
N HIS A 168 -5.65 -14.24 7.52
CA HIS A 168 -5.37 -12.80 7.45
C HIS A 168 -6.68 -11.99 7.36
N PRO A 169 -7.37 -11.70 8.48
CA PRO A 169 -8.60 -10.93 8.44
C PRO A 169 -8.35 -9.46 8.10
N LEU A 170 -9.23 -8.91 7.27
CA LEU A 170 -9.30 -7.48 6.92
C LEU A 170 -9.96 -6.64 8.00
#